data_AF-A0A9D7GXI4-F1
#
_entry.id   AF-A0A9D7GXI4-F1
#
_cell.length_a   1.000
_cell.length_b   1.000
_cell.length_c   1.000
_cell.angle_alpha   90.00
_cell.angle_beta   90.00
_cell.angle_gamma   90.00
#
_symmetry.space_group_name_H-M   'P 1'
#
loop_
_entity.id
_entity.type
_entity.pdbx_description
1 polymer ?
#
loop_
_entity_poly.entity_id
_entity_poly.type
_entity_poly.pdbx_seq_one_letter_code
_entity_poly.pdbx_strand_id
1 'polypeptide(L)'
;MDGQYVILHRPMPRIVCTRVASLESEWPVDGVTLLGPTPGSWRSSRVGAGAPPIRTDAGWLMPFHGATSIEEGNIYSMGWCVLDLDRPEAVRFVSDESALSPVAPYEIEQQNIPQVDMANFRTGVRVVFPQGLVSRGADLLVYYGAADVSVAGARVGRDALVASIEYAIAHPALMGSSAGDTTAVA
;
A
#
# COMPACT_ATOMS: atom_id res chain seq x y z
N MET A 1 9.66 -7.73 -18.08
CA MET A 1 10.80 -6.81 -18.28
C MET A 1 12.01 -7.66 -18.64
N ASP A 2 12.70 -7.33 -19.74
CA ASP A 2 13.84 -8.10 -20.26
C ASP A 2 13.57 -9.61 -20.46
N GLY A 3 12.36 -9.94 -20.96
CA GLY A 3 11.94 -11.32 -21.16
C GLY A 3 11.58 -12.10 -19.88
N GLN A 4 11.61 -11.45 -18.71
CA GLN A 4 11.24 -12.05 -17.42
C GLN A 4 9.98 -11.43 -16.83
N TYR A 5 9.29 -12.19 -15.99
CA TYR A 5 8.24 -11.70 -15.11
C TYR A 5 8.86 -11.05 -13.88
N VAL A 6 8.29 -9.93 -13.45
CA VAL A 6 8.65 -9.25 -12.21
C VAL A 6 7.51 -9.49 -11.23
N ILE A 7 7.85 -10.03 -10.06
CA ILE A 7 6.88 -10.41 -9.04
C ILE A 7 7.14 -9.61 -7.79
N LEU A 8 6.08 -8.98 -7.28
CA LEU A 8 6.05 -8.34 -5.98
C LEU A 8 5.34 -9.29 -5.01
N HIS A 9 6.09 -9.89 -4.11
CA HIS A 9 5.56 -10.85 -3.14
C HIS A 9 6.05 -10.51 -1.73
N ARG A 10 5.52 -11.24 -0.74
CA ARG A 10 5.70 -10.89 0.67
C ARG A 10 6.20 -12.05 1.53
N PRO A 11 7.50 -12.35 1.50
CA PRO A 11 8.17 -12.98 2.62
C PRO A 11 8.02 -12.03 3.83
N MET A 12 7.20 -12.42 4.80
CA MET A 12 6.86 -11.58 5.96
C MET A 12 8.16 -11.08 6.65
N PRO A 13 8.27 -9.80 7.06
CA PRO A 13 7.23 -8.76 7.10
C PRO A 13 7.31 -7.70 5.97
N ARG A 14 7.97 -8.00 4.85
CA ARG A 14 8.44 -7.03 3.86
C ARG A 14 7.92 -7.30 2.45
N ILE A 15 7.97 -6.28 1.58
CA ILE A 15 7.72 -6.42 0.14
C ILE A 15 9.05 -6.74 -0.55
N VAL A 16 9.05 -7.80 -1.34
CA VAL A 16 10.21 -8.27 -2.10
C VAL A 16 9.88 -8.27 -3.59
N CYS A 17 10.83 -7.78 -4.38
CA CYS A 17 10.84 -7.87 -5.83
C CYS A 17 11.72 -9.05 -6.24
N THR A 18 11.15 -9.98 -7.01
CA THR A 18 11.90 -11.08 -7.63
C THR A 18 11.62 -11.17 -9.12
N ARG A 19 12.53 -11.78 -9.86
CA ARG A 19 12.41 -12.01 -11.31
C ARG A 19 12.37 -13.50 -11.60
N VAL A 20 11.43 -13.92 -12.42
CA VAL A 20 11.31 -15.32 -12.86
C VAL A 20 11.14 -15.38 -14.38
N ALA A 21 11.68 -16.43 -15.01
CA ALA A 21 11.54 -16.64 -16.45
C ALA A 21 10.14 -17.14 -16.85
N SER A 22 9.42 -17.76 -15.92
CA SER A 22 8.10 -18.37 -16.13
C SER A 22 7.29 -18.27 -14.83
N LEU A 23 5.97 -18.12 -14.93
CA LEU A 23 5.09 -18.05 -13.76
C LEU A 23 4.81 -19.44 -13.17
N GLU A 24 5.08 -20.49 -13.96
CA GLU A 24 4.89 -21.89 -13.61
C GLU A 24 6.05 -22.47 -12.79
N SER A 25 7.20 -21.80 -12.73
CA SER A 25 8.34 -22.22 -11.90
C SER A 25 8.10 -21.91 -10.42
N GLU A 26 8.83 -22.59 -9.52
CA GLU A 26 8.93 -22.14 -8.13
C GLU A 26 9.54 -20.74 -8.06
N TRP A 27 8.93 -19.88 -7.24
CA TRP A 27 9.38 -18.50 -7.10
C TRP A 27 10.38 -18.40 -5.95
N PRO A 28 11.51 -17.69 -6.14
CA PRO A 28 12.45 -17.44 -5.05
C PRO A 28 11.73 -16.82 -3.85
N VAL A 29 11.98 -17.34 -2.65
CA VAL A 29 11.48 -16.72 -1.42
C VAL A 29 12.17 -15.38 -1.19
N ASP A 30 13.47 -15.29 -1.49
CA ASP A 30 14.22 -14.05 -1.33
C ASP A 30 14.42 -13.32 -2.67
N GLY A 31 14.66 -12.02 -2.55
CA GLY A 31 14.84 -11.09 -3.67
C GLY A 31 15.24 -9.71 -3.14
N VAL A 32 15.09 -8.69 -3.97
CA VAL A 32 15.39 -7.32 -3.53
C VAL A 32 14.26 -6.82 -2.63
N THR A 33 14.60 -6.44 -1.40
CA THR A 33 13.63 -5.84 -0.49
C THR A 33 13.30 -4.42 -0.97
N LEU A 34 12.05 -4.21 -1.36
CA LEU A 34 11.56 -2.89 -1.76
C LEU A 34 11.19 -2.07 -0.54
N LEU A 35 10.41 -2.69 0.37
CA LEU A 35 9.84 -2.00 1.51
C LEU A 35 9.81 -2.91 2.73
N GLY A 36 10.26 -2.39 3.86
CA GLY A 36 10.14 -3.03 5.16
C GLY A 36 9.27 -2.21 6.13
N PRO A 37 8.99 -2.78 7.31
CA PRO A 37 8.37 -2.04 8.40
C PRO A 37 9.25 -0.87 8.87
N THR A 38 8.61 0.20 9.34
CA THR A 38 9.31 1.36 9.91
C THR A 38 8.85 1.58 11.35
N PRO A 39 9.72 1.37 12.35
CA PRO A 39 9.38 1.55 13.76
C PRO A 39 8.77 2.94 14.03
N GLY A 40 7.73 2.99 14.87
CA GLY A 40 7.07 4.26 15.23
C GLY A 40 6.14 4.85 14.16
N SER A 41 5.94 4.18 13.02
CA SER A 41 5.05 4.63 11.94
C SER A 41 3.76 3.81 11.84
N TRP A 42 2.85 4.22 10.97
CA TRP A 42 1.64 3.48 10.58
C TRP A 42 1.92 2.13 9.90
N ARG A 43 3.17 1.87 9.51
CA ARG A 43 3.65 0.62 8.91
C ARG A 43 4.70 -0.10 9.75
N SER A 44 4.59 -0.02 11.07
CA SER A 44 5.61 -0.51 12.03
C SER A 44 5.72 -2.04 12.15
N SER A 45 4.67 -2.79 11.84
CA SER A 45 4.60 -4.25 12.04
C SER A 45 4.94 -5.01 10.75
N ARG A 46 4.26 -4.70 9.66
CA ARG A 46 4.42 -5.36 8.35
C ARG A 46 3.94 -4.49 7.21
N VAL A 47 4.47 -4.73 6.02
CA VAL A 47 4.05 -4.07 4.77
C VAL A 47 3.76 -5.10 3.69
N GLY A 48 2.87 -4.79 2.77
CA GLY A 48 2.54 -5.67 1.64
C GLY A 48 2.12 -4.88 0.41
N ALA A 49 2.51 -5.38 -0.77
CA ALA A 49 2.02 -4.84 -2.02
C ALA A 49 0.48 -4.95 -2.06
N GLY A 50 -0.17 -3.91 -2.57
CA GLY A 50 -1.61 -3.87 -2.74
C GLY A 50 -1.99 -4.29 -4.15
N ALA A 51 -2.64 -3.36 -4.88
CA ALA A 51 -2.97 -3.55 -6.28
C ALA A 51 -1.72 -3.63 -7.18
N PRO A 52 -1.81 -4.29 -8.34
CA PRO A 52 -0.76 -4.23 -9.36
C PRO A 52 -0.34 -2.79 -9.68
N PRO A 53 0.97 -2.49 -9.80
CA PRO A 53 1.42 -1.15 -10.13
C PRO A 53 0.94 -0.68 -11.50
N ILE A 54 0.63 0.61 -11.63
CA ILE A 54 0.34 1.25 -12.92
C ILE A 54 1.48 2.15 -13.34
N ARG A 55 1.71 2.26 -14.65
CA ARG A 55 2.73 3.15 -15.20
C ARG A 55 2.28 4.61 -15.12
N THR A 56 3.15 5.48 -14.63
CA THR A 56 3.00 6.94 -14.58
C THR A 56 4.32 7.62 -14.95
N ASP A 57 4.32 8.94 -15.08
CA ASP A 57 5.54 9.71 -15.36
C ASP A 57 6.54 9.69 -14.20
N ALA A 58 6.05 9.53 -12.96
CA ALA A 58 6.90 9.36 -11.78
C ALA A 58 7.55 7.97 -11.69
N GLY A 59 6.95 6.95 -12.33
CA GLY A 59 7.34 5.55 -12.24
C GLY A 59 6.16 4.57 -12.18
N TRP A 60 6.42 3.34 -11.73
CA TRP A 60 5.38 2.37 -11.40
C TRP A 60 4.73 2.75 -10.07
N LEU A 61 3.56 3.39 -10.14
CA LEU A 61 2.77 3.78 -8.99
C LEU A 61 2.01 2.58 -8.44
N MET A 62 2.22 2.27 -7.16
CA MET A 62 1.63 1.14 -6.48
C MET A 62 1.03 1.58 -5.14
N PRO A 63 -0.23 1.23 -4.83
CA PRO A 63 -0.73 1.33 -3.48
C PRO A 63 -0.19 0.15 -2.68
N PHE A 64 0.27 0.39 -1.46
CA PHE A 64 0.70 -0.66 -0.56
C PHE A 64 -0.04 -0.51 0.76
N HIS A 65 -0.15 -1.59 1.53
CA HIS A 65 -0.64 -1.50 2.89
C HIS A 65 0.49 -1.64 3.91
N GLY A 66 0.34 -0.91 5.00
CA GLY A 66 1.14 -1.00 6.20
C GLY A 66 0.22 -1.40 7.36
N ALA A 67 0.73 -2.27 8.23
CA ALA A 67 0.08 -2.55 9.49
C ALA A 67 0.93 -2.00 10.64
N THR A 68 0.26 -1.40 11.62
CA THR A 68 0.81 -1.12 12.94
C THR A 68 0.10 -1.97 13.98
N SER A 69 0.84 -2.48 14.97
CA SER A 69 0.30 -3.31 16.04
C SER A 69 0.22 -2.47 17.30
N ILE A 70 -1.00 -2.28 17.82
CA ILE A 70 -1.28 -1.60 19.09
C ILE A 70 -1.95 -2.59 20.06
N GLU A 71 -2.20 -2.16 21.30
CA GLU A 71 -2.80 -3.01 22.34
C GLU A 71 -4.15 -3.59 21.88
N GLU A 72 -4.92 -2.78 21.18
CA GLU A 72 -6.23 -3.08 20.64
C GLU A 72 -6.22 -3.98 19.40
N GLY A 73 -5.04 -4.34 18.89
CA GLY A 73 -4.86 -5.16 17.69
C GLY A 73 -4.17 -4.41 16.55
N ASN A 74 -4.21 -4.98 15.35
CA ASN A 74 -3.59 -4.40 14.17
C ASN A 74 -4.50 -3.34 13.54
N ILE A 75 -3.88 -2.27 13.05
CA ILE A 75 -4.51 -1.29 12.17
C ILE A 75 -3.84 -1.39 10.82
N TYR A 76 -4.62 -1.61 9.77
CA TYR A 76 -4.15 -1.63 8.38
C TYR A 76 -4.54 -0.33 7.69
N SER A 77 -3.55 0.38 7.18
CA SER A 77 -3.70 1.60 6.38
C SER A 77 -3.01 1.42 5.03
N MET A 78 -3.30 2.33 4.11
CA MET A 78 -2.75 2.33 2.76
C MET A 78 -1.88 3.57 2.54
N GLY A 79 -0.80 3.39 1.76
CA GLY A 79 0.06 4.48 1.28
C GLY A 79 0.51 4.23 -0.15
N TRP A 80 1.36 5.13 -0.67
CA TRP A 80 1.84 5.09 -2.05
C TRP A 80 3.31 4.74 -2.11
N CYS A 81 3.67 3.91 -3.08
CA CYS A 81 5.05 3.59 -3.44
C CYS A 81 5.22 3.81 -4.95
N VAL A 82 6.38 4.33 -5.35
CA VAL A 82 6.77 4.40 -6.77
C VAL A 82 8.06 3.64 -6.99
N LEU A 83 8.03 2.71 -7.93
CA LEU A 83 9.20 1.96 -8.39
C LEU A 83 9.71 2.54 -9.70
N ASP A 84 11.01 2.36 -9.98
CA ASP A 84 11.59 2.79 -11.24
C ASP A 84 11.05 2.00 -12.44
N LEU A 85 10.82 2.68 -13.57
CA LEU A 85 10.20 2.10 -14.76
C LEU A 85 11.02 0.98 -15.39
N ASP A 86 12.34 1.14 -15.39
CA ASP A 86 13.29 0.22 -16.02
C ASP A 86 13.86 -0.75 -14.97
N ARG A 87 13.96 -0.30 -13.72
CA ARG A 87 14.50 -1.07 -12.60
C ARG A 87 13.49 -1.18 -11.45
N PRO A 88 12.45 -2.02 -11.54
CA PRO A 88 11.40 -2.14 -10.53
C PRO A 88 11.91 -2.59 -9.15
N GLU A 89 13.14 -3.11 -9.06
CA GLU A 89 13.82 -3.37 -7.78
C GLU A 89 14.30 -2.10 -7.06
N ALA A 90 14.25 -0.94 -7.72
CA ALA A 90 14.64 0.35 -7.19
C ALA A 90 13.39 1.17 -6.82
N VAL A 91 13.27 1.50 -5.53
CA VAL A 91 12.20 2.37 -5.02
C VAL A 91 12.59 3.83 -5.23
N ARG A 92 11.71 4.61 -5.86
CA ARG A 92 11.86 6.05 -6.08
C ARG A 92 11.17 6.88 -5.01
N PHE A 93 10.05 6.38 -4.50
CA PHE A 93 9.24 7.08 -3.51
C PHE A 93 8.47 6.10 -2.62
N VAL A 94 8.29 6.49 -1.37
CA VAL A 94 7.35 5.87 -0.42
C VAL A 94 6.71 7.01 0.37
N SER A 95 5.40 6.98 0.54
CA SER A 95 4.72 7.95 1.41
C SER A 95 5.09 7.74 2.88
N ASP A 96 5.43 8.84 3.56
CA ASP A 96 5.71 8.79 5.01
C ASP A 96 4.45 8.63 5.83
N GLU A 97 3.36 9.27 5.39
CA GLU A 97 2.03 9.14 5.97
C GLU A 97 1.16 8.15 5.18
N SER A 98 0.12 7.64 5.84
CA SER A 98 -0.93 6.87 5.20
C SER A 98 -1.83 7.77 4.36
N ALA A 99 -2.04 7.42 3.09
CA ALA A 99 -2.97 8.10 2.20
C ALA A 99 -4.44 7.73 2.47
N LEU A 100 -4.68 6.55 3.05
CA LEU A 100 -6.00 6.14 3.51
C LEU A 100 -5.87 5.33 4.80
N SER A 101 -6.67 5.68 5.81
CA SER A 101 -6.76 5.00 7.09
C SER A 101 -8.21 4.66 7.41
N PRO A 102 -8.48 3.60 8.19
CA PRO A 102 -9.83 3.20 8.55
C PRO A 102 -10.45 4.25 9.48
N VAL A 103 -11.34 5.08 8.95
CA VAL A 103 -12.02 6.17 9.67
C VAL A 103 -13.52 6.17 9.41
N ALA A 104 -13.96 5.70 8.24
CA ALA A 104 -15.36 5.59 7.93
C ALA A 104 -16.01 4.42 8.69
N PRO A 105 -17.30 4.49 9.04
CA PRO A 105 -17.97 3.43 9.80
C PRO A 105 -17.89 2.04 9.16
N TYR A 106 -17.87 1.96 7.82
CA TYR A 106 -17.75 0.68 7.10
C TYR A 106 -16.31 0.13 7.05
N GLU A 107 -15.31 0.90 7.50
CA GLU A 107 -13.89 0.51 7.59
C GLU A 107 -13.53 0.00 8.99
N ILE A 108 -14.50 0.03 9.91
CA ILE A 108 -14.36 -0.36 11.31
C ILE A 108 -15.51 -1.30 11.66
N GLU A 109 -15.21 -2.60 11.81
CA GLU A 109 -16.18 -3.57 12.33
C GLU A 109 -15.90 -3.86 13.80
N GLN A 110 -16.90 -3.68 14.66
CA GLN A 110 -16.78 -3.92 16.11
C GLN A 110 -17.25 -5.33 16.49
N GLN A 111 -18.03 -5.97 15.63
CA GLN A 111 -18.56 -7.31 15.84
C GLN A 111 -17.49 -8.37 15.55
N ASN A 112 -17.68 -9.53 16.16
CA ASN A 112 -16.88 -10.70 15.84
C ASN A 112 -17.22 -11.18 14.42
N ILE A 113 -16.21 -11.29 13.56
CA ILE A 113 -16.34 -11.82 12.21
C ILE A 113 -15.80 -13.26 12.22
N PRO A 114 -16.62 -14.29 11.94
CA PRO A 114 -16.20 -15.69 12.08
C PRO A 114 -14.96 -16.08 11.26
N GLN A 115 -14.68 -15.36 10.17
CA GLN A 115 -13.53 -15.61 9.29
C GLN A 115 -12.27 -14.83 9.68
N VAL A 116 -12.35 -13.94 10.67
CA VAL A 116 -11.24 -13.09 11.10
C VAL A 116 -10.64 -13.62 12.40
N ASP A 117 -9.32 -13.70 12.46
CA ASP A 117 -8.61 -14.00 13.70
C ASP A 117 -8.67 -12.79 14.65
N MET A 118 -9.63 -12.81 15.56
CA MET A 118 -9.84 -11.73 16.52
C MET A 118 -8.70 -11.56 17.53
N ALA A 119 -7.75 -12.50 17.62
CA ALA A 119 -6.51 -12.27 18.38
C ALA A 119 -5.70 -11.11 17.80
N ASN A 120 -5.83 -10.86 16.49
CA ASN A 120 -5.20 -9.76 15.76
C ASN A 120 -6.04 -8.47 15.78
N PHE A 121 -7.29 -8.48 16.26
CA PHE A 121 -8.25 -7.37 16.18
C PHE A 121 -9.14 -7.31 17.43
N ARG A 122 -8.52 -7.06 18.59
CA ARG A 122 -9.15 -7.27 19.91
C ARG A 122 -10.34 -6.35 20.18
N THR A 123 -10.33 -5.13 19.64
CA THR A 123 -11.42 -4.14 19.80
C THR A 123 -12.04 -3.75 18.46
N GLY A 124 -12.13 -4.72 17.55
CA GLY A 124 -12.68 -4.53 16.23
C GLY A 124 -11.64 -4.48 15.11
N VAL A 125 -12.09 -4.78 13.91
CA VAL A 125 -11.30 -4.82 12.69
C VAL A 125 -11.22 -3.41 12.10
N ARG A 126 -10.01 -2.86 12.07
CA ARG A 126 -9.71 -1.54 11.50
C ARG A 126 -8.79 -1.73 10.31
N VAL A 127 -9.40 -1.89 9.14
CA VAL A 127 -8.68 -2.30 7.93
C VAL A 127 -9.14 -1.49 6.73
N VAL A 128 -8.17 -0.90 6.04
CA VAL A 128 -8.27 -0.59 4.60
C VAL A 128 -7.17 -1.35 3.86
N PHE A 129 -7.56 -2.13 2.86
CA PHE A 129 -6.64 -3.02 2.15
C PHE A 129 -6.75 -2.80 0.62
N PRO A 130 -5.81 -2.10 -0.03
CA PRO A 130 -5.92 -1.73 -1.43
C PRO A 130 -5.65 -2.94 -2.33
N GLN A 131 -6.65 -3.39 -3.11
CA GLN A 131 -6.52 -4.55 -3.99
C GLN A 131 -6.80 -4.23 -5.47
N GLY A 132 -7.40 -3.07 -5.76
CA GLY A 132 -7.59 -2.59 -7.13
C GLY A 132 -7.11 -1.17 -7.30
N LEU A 133 -6.44 -0.89 -8.42
CA LEU A 133 -6.09 0.45 -8.86
C LEU A 133 -6.45 0.57 -10.34
N VAL A 134 -7.36 1.49 -10.66
CA VAL A 134 -7.90 1.64 -12.01
C VAL A 134 -7.78 3.09 -12.45
N SER A 135 -7.20 3.32 -13.63
CA SER A 135 -7.24 4.63 -14.28
C SER A 135 -8.61 4.85 -14.94
N ARG A 136 -9.26 5.97 -14.62
CA ARG A 136 -10.54 6.37 -15.22
C ARG A 136 -10.54 7.86 -15.53
N GLY A 137 -10.27 8.20 -16.79
CA GLY A 137 -10.17 9.60 -17.22
C GLY A 137 -9.03 10.32 -16.50
N ALA A 138 -9.36 11.41 -15.80
CA ALA A 138 -8.41 12.19 -14.99
C ALA A 138 -8.17 11.60 -13.59
N ASP A 139 -8.92 10.56 -13.20
CA ASP A 139 -8.89 10.01 -11.85
C ASP A 139 -8.22 8.62 -11.81
N LEU A 140 -7.70 8.31 -10.63
CA LEU A 140 -7.42 6.95 -10.19
C LEU A 140 -8.51 6.51 -9.20
N LEU A 141 -9.01 5.30 -9.39
CA LEU A 141 -9.92 4.63 -8.47
C LEU A 141 -9.16 3.54 -7.72
N VAL A 142 -9.12 3.65 -6.40
CA VAL A 142 -8.60 2.62 -5.49
C VAL A 142 -9.77 1.81 -4.97
N TYR A 143 -9.84 0.53 -5.32
CA TYR A 143 -10.76 -0.41 -4.70
C TYR A 143 -10.06 -1.12 -3.55
N TYR A 144 -10.68 -1.10 -2.37
CA TYR A 144 -10.07 -1.62 -1.16
C TYR A 144 -11.07 -2.43 -0.34
N GLY A 145 -10.58 -3.48 0.32
CA GLY A 145 -11.31 -4.18 1.37
C GLY A 145 -11.40 -3.29 2.60
N ALA A 146 -12.60 -3.21 3.19
CA ALA A 146 -12.90 -2.40 4.35
C ALA A 146 -13.42 -3.31 5.49
N ALA A 147 -12.69 -3.28 6.61
CA ALA A 147 -12.90 -4.14 7.78
C ALA A 147 -13.05 -5.65 7.50
N ASP A 148 -12.47 -6.15 6.40
CA ASP A 148 -12.58 -7.55 5.93
C ASP A 148 -14.04 -8.03 5.70
N VAL A 149 -15.01 -7.12 5.63
CA VAL A 149 -16.44 -7.44 5.46
C VAL A 149 -17.08 -6.76 4.25
N SER A 150 -16.45 -5.72 3.72
CA SER A 150 -16.97 -4.95 2.59
C SER A 150 -15.87 -4.54 1.62
N VAL A 151 -16.29 -4.06 0.45
CA VAL A 151 -15.40 -3.44 -0.54
C VAL A 151 -15.88 -2.02 -0.75
N ALA A 152 -14.94 -1.08 -0.72
CA ALA A 152 -15.17 0.34 -0.94
C ALA A 152 -14.27 0.88 -2.05
N GLY A 153 -14.56 2.10 -2.49
CA GLY A 153 -13.83 2.78 -3.56
C GLY A 153 -13.44 4.19 -3.14
N ALA A 154 -12.16 4.54 -3.30
CA ALA A 154 -11.65 5.89 -3.14
C ALA A 154 -11.21 6.45 -4.49
N ARG A 155 -11.39 7.77 -4.68
CA ARG A 155 -11.05 8.47 -5.92
C ARG A 155 -10.00 9.53 -5.63
N VAL A 156 -8.95 9.58 -6.44
CA VAL A 156 -7.91 10.60 -6.38
C VAL A 156 -7.60 11.13 -7.77
N GLY A 157 -7.43 12.44 -7.91
CA GLY A 157 -7.01 13.04 -9.17
C GLY A 157 -5.60 12.57 -9.53
N ARG A 158 -5.45 11.91 -10.68
CA ARG A 158 -4.20 11.27 -11.10
C ARG A 158 -3.07 12.28 -11.20
N ASP A 159 -3.30 13.36 -11.94
CA ASP A 159 -2.26 14.32 -12.28
C ASP A 159 -1.80 15.09 -11.03
N ALA A 160 -2.71 15.41 -10.11
CA ALA A 160 -2.39 16.04 -8.84
C ALA A 160 -1.56 15.11 -7.92
N LEU A 161 -1.94 13.83 -7.84
CA LEU A 161 -1.19 12.84 -7.07
C LEU A 161 0.24 12.68 -7.61
N VAL A 162 0.36 12.44 -8.92
CA VAL A 162 1.66 12.25 -9.59
C VAL A 162 2.53 13.49 -9.42
N ALA A 163 2.00 14.69 -9.64
CA ALA A 163 2.74 15.93 -9.44
C ALA A 163 3.24 16.09 -7.99
N SER A 164 2.43 15.73 -6.99
CA SER A 164 2.87 15.80 -5.59
C SER A 164 4.00 14.80 -5.29
N ILE A 165 3.96 13.62 -5.90
CA ILE A 165 5.00 12.59 -5.76
C ILE A 165 6.28 13.03 -6.46
N GLU A 166 6.21 13.58 -7.67
CA GLU A 166 7.38 14.11 -8.37
C GLU A 166 8.03 15.25 -7.59
N TYR A 167 7.21 16.14 -7.03
CA TYR A 167 7.68 17.19 -6.14
C TYR A 167 8.40 16.60 -4.91
N ALA A 168 7.82 15.59 -4.27
CA ALA A 168 8.43 14.89 -3.14
C ALA A 168 9.78 14.24 -3.49
N ILE A 169 9.87 13.56 -4.63
CA ILE A 169 11.10 12.93 -5.13
C ILE A 169 12.19 13.99 -5.35
N ALA A 170 11.83 15.17 -5.87
CA ALA A 170 12.76 16.27 -6.09
C ALA A 170 13.19 16.98 -4.79
N HIS A 171 12.41 16.86 -3.70
CA HIS A 171 12.63 17.59 -2.45
C HIS A 171 12.64 16.67 -1.20
N PRO A 172 13.60 15.72 -1.11
CA PRO A 172 13.61 14.71 -0.05
C PRO A 172 13.77 15.27 1.37
N ALA A 173 14.28 16.49 1.53
CA ALA A 173 14.44 17.14 2.84
C ALA A 173 13.11 17.55 3.51
N LEU A 174 12.00 17.62 2.76
CA LEU A 174 10.68 18.03 3.27
C LEU A 174 9.82 16.85 3.75
N MET A 175 10.21 15.61 3.42
CA MET A 175 9.54 14.36 3.80
C MET A 175 9.63 14.06 5.32
N GLY A 176 10.53 14.72 6.04
CA GLY A 176 10.75 14.50 7.48
C GLY A 176 9.75 15.18 8.44
N SER A 177 8.72 15.86 7.96
CA SER A 177 7.73 16.50 8.85
C SER A 177 6.38 16.79 8.18
N SER A 178 5.37 15.94 8.38
CA SER A 178 3.97 16.41 8.46
C SER A 178 3.01 15.27 8.81
N ALA A 179 2.65 15.17 10.08
CA ALA A 179 1.35 14.66 10.49
C ALA A 179 0.30 15.73 10.12
N GLY A 180 -0.72 15.39 9.32
CA GLY A 180 -1.81 16.32 9.04
C GLY A 180 -2.76 15.92 7.91
N ASP A 181 -3.92 15.40 8.32
CA ASP A 181 -5.23 15.40 7.65
C ASP A 181 -5.32 15.06 6.14
N THR A 182 -5.82 13.85 5.86
CA THR A 182 -6.60 13.59 4.65
C THR A 182 -8.01 13.14 5.03
N THR A 183 -8.98 14.03 4.84
CA THR A 183 -10.42 13.72 5.00
C THR A 183 -10.95 12.96 3.79
N ALA A 184 -11.48 11.76 4.00
CA ALA A 184 -12.25 11.03 2.99
C ALA A 184 -13.57 11.77 2.69
N VAL A 185 -13.84 12.05 1.42
CA VAL A 185 -15.11 12.63 0.97
C VAL A 185 -16.06 11.49 0.62
N ALA A 186 -17.26 11.52 1.21
CA ALA A 186 -18.33 10.51 1.13
C ALA A 186 -18.93 10.36 -0.28
#